data_AF-A0A2R7MKB6-F1
#
_entry.id   AF-A0A2R7MKB6-F1
#
_cell.length_a   1.000
_cell.length_b   1.000
_cell.length_c   1.000
_cell.angle_alpha   90.00
_cell.angle_beta   90.00
_cell.angle_gamma   90.00
#
_symmetry.space_group_name_H-M   'P 1'
#
loop_
_entity.id
_entity.type
_entity.pdbx_description
1 polymer ?
#
loop_
_entity_poly.entity_id
_entity_poly.type
_entity_poly.pdbx_seq_one_letter_code
_entity_poly.pdbx_strand_id
1 'polypeptide(L)'
;VDETEWPDPPIGFLSAPVLLAGGSLVLGLIAPVVDVWLTPYADGLPEATPGLEAPDYPYHLALWHGLEPALFISLGTLALGAAVFWGVRRTQLHKRRRVLPFTANDAYNGALRGVDFTSEWVTARFQRGSLPFYVGTIFIVLVAAEGVALLSSREWRAQLDAWQSPAQLIAAPLMIAAGILAVRARKRYTGVALVSVTGLGLVVLFATSGAPDLALTQVLVETVTLVVFALVLRRLPARMGEHNESVAPLARAVLGAGVGLIMALVAIVATGARQDLPISLEWPPLAYEIGHGRNVVNVALVDLRGWDTMGELSVLILAATGVASLVFITDRSDNLNRRSGTARSVVGLGRRRPLVETDAGVRAQRVGETGAPRAWLVSGAKVQPENRSILLEIVIRVLFHSVMIVSLYLLFAGHNLPGGGFAGGLVAGLGLVMRYIAGGRWELGAAAPTDAGRLLGAGMAIAVLCALVPLLFGFAPLQSFTFEGELPLIGHWEFVTSTIFDIGVYLVVIGLVLDVLRSLGAEVDRQSQLPEDAEVVQS
;
A
#
# COMPACT_ATOMS: atom_id res chain seq x y z
N VAL A 1 31.30 -40.46 -57.42
CA VAL A 1 31.70 -40.19 -56.02
C VAL A 1 32.85 -41.12 -55.78
N ASP A 2 34.06 -40.58 -55.73
CA ASP A 2 35.26 -41.38 -55.48
C ASP A 2 35.06 -42.14 -54.17
N GLU A 3 35.19 -43.47 -54.22
CA GLU A 3 35.13 -44.30 -53.03
C GLU A 3 36.21 -43.82 -52.08
N THR A 4 35.80 -43.30 -50.94
CA THR A 4 36.72 -42.85 -49.91
C THR A 4 37.36 -44.12 -49.34
N GLU A 5 38.60 -44.40 -49.70
CA GLU A 5 39.34 -45.53 -49.12
C GLU A 5 39.49 -45.29 -47.62
N TRP A 6 38.73 -46.05 -46.83
CA TRP A 6 38.85 -46.02 -45.38
C TRP A 6 40.16 -46.69 -45.00
N PRO A 7 41.07 -45.99 -44.30
CA PRO A 7 42.31 -46.60 -43.87
C PRO A 7 42.02 -47.78 -42.92
N ASP A 8 42.79 -48.86 -43.07
CA ASP A 8 42.67 -50.02 -42.19
C ASP A 8 42.85 -49.60 -40.73
N PRO A 9 41.85 -49.83 -39.86
CA PRO A 9 41.92 -49.39 -38.48
C PRO A 9 43.10 -50.09 -37.79
N PRO A 10 43.91 -49.35 -37.01
CA PRO A 10 45.06 -49.93 -36.33
C PRO A 10 44.59 -51.01 -35.35
N ILE A 11 45.43 -52.03 -35.15
CA ILE A 11 45.07 -53.22 -34.35
C ILE A 11 44.64 -52.87 -32.92
N GLY A 12 45.17 -51.78 -32.36
CA GLY A 12 44.78 -51.25 -31.06
C GLY A 12 43.32 -50.77 -31.02
N PHE A 13 42.80 -50.18 -32.10
CA PHE A 13 41.40 -49.77 -32.21
C PHE A 13 40.46 -50.97 -32.41
N LEU A 14 40.90 -51.96 -33.19
CA LEU A 14 40.14 -53.20 -33.41
C LEU A 14 40.11 -54.10 -32.17
N SER A 15 41.08 -53.98 -31.27
CA SER A 15 41.19 -54.86 -30.10
C SER A 15 39.93 -54.84 -29.24
N ALA A 16 39.33 -53.67 -28.96
CA ALA A 16 38.16 -53.58 -28.10
C ALA A 16 36.89 -54.21 -28.73
N PRO A 17 36.48 -53.90 -29.98
CA PRO A 17 35.37 -54.60 -30.63
C PRO A 17 35.61 -56.10 -30.79
N VAL A 18 36.84 -56.53 -31.13
CA VAL A 18 37.17 -57.95 -31.29
C VAL A 18 37.11 -58.69 -29.95
N LEU A 19 37.61 -58.09 -28.88
CA LEU A 19 37.53 -58.66 -27.53
C LEU A 19 36.08 -58.73 -27.05
N LEU A 20 35.26 -57.70 -27.29
CA LEU A 20 33.84 -57.70 -26.90
C LEU A 20 33.01 -58.70 -27.73
N ALA A 21 33.20 -58.74 -29.05
CA ALA A 21 32.51 -59.69 -29.93
C ALA A 21 32.97 -61.13 -29.67
N GLY A 22 34.28 -61.35 -29.59
CA GLY A 22 34.87 -62.64 -29.25
C GLY A 22 34.45 -63.10 -27.85
N GLY A 23 34.45 -62.20 -26.87
CA GLY A 23 33.94 -62.44 -25.53
C GLY A 23 32.47 -62.84 -25.54
N SER A 24 31.61 -62.15 -26.29
CA SER A 24 30.18 -62.51 -26.40
C SER A 24 29.96 -63.91 -26.98
N LEU A 25 30.77 -64.31 -27.97
CA LEU A 25 30.72 -65.65 -28.54
C LEU A 25 31.22 -66.71 -27.54
N VAL A 26 32.37 -66.46 -26.91
CA VAL A 26 32.98 -67.38 -25.94
C VAL A 26 32.05 -67.57 -24.74
N LEU A 27 31.55 -66.49 -24.14
CA LEU A 27 30.63 -66.53 -23.00
C LEU A 27 29.35 -67.31 -23.33
N GLY A 28 28.82 -67.19 -24.56
CA GLY A 28 27.70 -68.01 -25.01
C GLY A 28 28.03 -69.50 -25.06
N LEU A 29 29.22 -69.88 -25.54
CA LEU A 29 29.66 -71.28 -25.60
C LEU A 29 29.96 -71.88 -24.22
N ILE A 30 30.44 -71.06 -23.28
CA ILE A 30 30.68 -71.47 -21.88
C ILE A 30 29.49 -71.17 -20.96
N ALA A 31 28.27 -71.13 -21.50
CA ALA A 31 27.04 -70.83 -20.76
C ALA A 31 26.90 -71.53 -19.40
N PRO A 32 27.22 -72.84 -19.22
CA PRO A 32 27.12 -73.48 -17.91
C PRO A 32 28.09 -72.92 -16.85
N VAL A 33 29.24 -72.40 -17.27
CA VAL A 33 30.19 -71.73 -16.36
C VAL A 33 29.69 -70.34 -16.01
N VAL A 34 29.12 -69.63 -16.99
CA VAL A 34 28.52 -68.31 -16.80
C VAL A 34 27.29 -68.39 -15.89
N ASP A 35 26.52 -69.48 -15.97
CA ASP A 35 25.39 -69.77 -15.10
C ASP A 35 25.82 -69.68 -13.63
N VAL A 36 26.85 -70.45 -13.25
CA VAL A 36 27.41 -70.46 -11.88
C VAL A 36 27.84 -69.07 -11.42
N TRP A 37 28.34 -68.21 -12.32
CA TRP A 37 28.72 -66.84 -11.98
C TRP A 37 27.52 -65.92 -11.77
N LEU A 38 26.41 -66.15 -12.48
CA LEU A 38 25.22 -65.29 -12.45
C LEU A 38 24.16 -65.74 -11.45
N THR A 39 24.08 -67.03 -11.10
CA THR A 39 23.10 -67.58 -10.14
C THR A 39 23.06 -66.79 -8.82
N PRO A 40 24.19 -66.45 -8.16
CA PRO A 40 24.15 -65.71 -6.90
C PRO A 40 23.54 -64.30 -7.02
N TYR A 41 23.60 -63.68 -8.20
CA TYR A 41 22.98 -62.39 -8.47
C TYR A 41 21.49 -62.53 -8.80
N ALA A 42 21.13 -63.59 -9.52
CA ALA A 42 19.74 -63.92 -9.83
C ALA A 42 18.96 -64.23 -8.53
N ASP A 43 19.56 -64.98 -7.61
CA ASP A 43 18.97 -65.34 -6.31
C ASP A 43 18.77 -64.12 -5.39
N GLY A 44 19.47 -63.02 -5.65
CA GLY A 44 19.33 -61.76 -4.91
C GLY A 44 18.20 -60.85 -5.40
N LEU A 45 17.55 -61.19 -6.52
CA LEU A 45 16.44 -60.40 -7.06
C LEU A 45 15.10 -60.84 -6.41
N PRO A 46 14.24 -59.90 -6.01
CA PRO A 46 12.91 -60.25 -5.49
C PRO A 46 12.10 -60.98 -6.56
N GLU A 47 11.31 -61.98 -6.15
CA GLU A 47 10.41 -62.71 -7.05
C GLU A 47 9.55 -61.73 -7.85
N ALA A 48 9.64 -61.82 -9.18
CA ALA A 48 9.19 -60.77 -10.10
C ALA A 48 7.67 -60.55 -10.13
N THR A 49 6.88 -61.36 -9.41
CA THR A 49 5.43 -61.22 -9.35
C THR A 49 4.89 -61.47 -7.93
N PRO A 50 4.34 -60.45 -7.25
CA PRO A 50 3.69 -60.65 -5.95
C PRO A 50 2.52 -61.65 -6.07
N GLY A 51 2.57 -62.76 -5.34
CA GLY A 51 1.47 -63.72 -5.24
C GLY A 51 1.50 -64.91 -6.20
N LEU A 52 2.60 -65.13 -6.93
CA LEU A 52 2.84 -66.36 -7.68
C LEU A 52 4.02 -67.09 -7.04
N GLU A 53 3.82 -68.36 -6.64
CA GLU A 53 4.92 -69.20 -6.16
C GLU A 53 6.00 -69.32 -7.23
N ALA A 54 7.27 -69.18 -6.83
CA ALA A 54 8.39 -69.41 -7.73
C ALA A 54 8.29 -70.82 -8.35
N PRO A 55 8.55 -70.97 -9.66
CA PRO A 55 8.56 -72.28 -10.27
C PRO A 55 9.60 -73.20 -9.58
N ASP A 56 9.23 -74.43 -9.26
CA ASP A 56 10.13 -75.45 -8.66
C ASP A 56 11.31 -75.88 -9.58
N TYR A 57 11.43 -75.28 -10.76
CA TYR A 57 12.48 -75.60 -11.72
C TYR A 57 13.70 -74.69 -11.49
N PRO A 58 14.91 -75.25 -11.29
CA PRO A 58 16.11 -74.44 -11.14
C PRO A 58 16.35 -73.64 -12.42
N TYR A 59 16.39 -72.30 -12.30
CA TYR A 59 16.85 -71.44 -13.38
C TYR A 59 18.30 -71.79 -13.69
N HIS A 60 18.56 -72.16 -14.95
CA HIS A 60 19.90 -72.47 -15.41
C HIS A 60 20.11 -71.95 -16.84
N LEU A 61 21.24 -71.31 -17.04
CA LEU A 61 21.71 -70.86 -18.33
C LEU A 61 22.43 -72.01 -19.03
N ALA A 62 21.77 -72.57 -20.05
CA ALA A 62 22.35 -73.57 -20.95
C ALA A 62 22.48 -73.02 -22.36
N LEU A 63 23.39 -73.61 -23.15
CA LEU A 63 23.46 -73.37 -24.59
C LEU A 63 22.29 -74.02 -25.34
N TRP A 64 21.77 -75.12 -24.81
CA TRP A 64 20.73 -75.92 -25.42
C TRP A 64 19.71 -76.39 -24.38
N HIS A 65 18.48 -75.88 -24.50
CA HIS A 65 17.35 -76.22 -23.62
C HIS A 65 16.39 -77.24 -24.26
N GLY A 66 16.65 -77.70 -25.49
CA GLY A 66 15.78 -78.62 -26.21
C GLY A 66 14.71 -77.92 -27.07
N LEU A 67 13.71 -78.69 -27.50
CA LEU A 67 12.62 -78.20 -28.37
C LEU A 67 11.52 -77.52 -27.56
N GLU A 68 11.87 -76.45 -26.86
CA GLU A 68 10.95 -75.67 -26.05
C GLU A 68 10.22 -74.58 -26.85
N PRO A 69 9.07 -74.07 -26.38
CA PRO A 69 8.38 -72.94 -27.00
C PRO A 69 9.29 -71.72 -27.22
N ALA A 70 10.24 -71.47 -26.33
CA ALA A 70 11.20 -70.37 -26.44
C ALA A 70 12.02 -70.45 -27.75
N LEU A 71 12.49 -71.64 -28.14
CA LEU A 71 13.22 -71.86 -29.39
C LEU A 71 12.36 -71.47 -30.61
N PHE A 72 11.09 -71.89 -30.62
CA PHE A 72 10.17 -71.57 -31.72
C PHE A 72 9.83 -70.08 -31.78
N ILE A 73 9.72 -69.40 -30.63
CA ILE A 73 9.57 -67.94 -30.58
C ILE A 73 10.81 -67.26 -31.15
N SER A 74 12.03 -67.67 -30.75
CA SER A 74 13.28 -67.13 -31.31
C SER A 74 13.37 -67.34 -32.82
N LEU A 75 13.08 -68.56 -33.31
CA LEU A 75 13.02 -68.84 -34.76
C LEU A 75 11.98 -67.96 -35.46
N GLY A 76 10.81 -67.77 -34.85
CA GLY A 76 9.77 -66.86 -35.33
C GLY A 76 10.23 -65.41 -35.41
N THR A 77 10.95 -64.91 -34.40
CA THR A 77 11.51 -63.54 -34.43
C THR A 77 12.54 -63.36 -35.52
N LEU A 78 13.40 -64.35 -35.77
CA LEU A 78 14.37 -64.33 -36.87
C LEU A 78 13.67 -64.33 -38.23
N ALA A 79 12.67 -65.21 -38.40
CA ALA A 79 11.89 -65.28 -39.62
C ALA A 79 11.12 -63.97 -39.89
N LEU A 80 10.49 -63.40 -38.85
CA LEU A 80 9.78 -62.13 -38.94
C LEU A 80 10.74 -60.98 -39.25
N GLY A 81 11.89 -60.91 -38.57
CA GLY A 81 12.93 -59.92 -38.82
C GLY A 81 13.45 -59.97 -40.26
N ALA A 82 13.71 -61.18 -40.77
CA ALA A 82 14.12 -61.39 -42.16
C ALA A 82 13.01 -60.99 -43.16
N ALA A 83 11.75 -61.33 -42.87
CA ALA A 83 10.61 -60.93 -43.69
C ALA A 83 10.44 -59.41 -43.73
N VAL A 84 10.55 -58.73 -42.58
CA VAL A 84 10.52 -57.26 -42.48
C VAL A 84 11.69 -56.63 -43.24
N PHE A 85 12.91 -57.13 -43.06
CA PHE A 85 14.09 -56.64 -43.77
C PHE A 85 13.91 -56.74 -45.29
N TRP A 86 13.44 -57.90 -45.77
CA TRP A 86 13.18 -58.11 -47.18
C TRP A 86 12.05 -57.21 -47.70
N GLY A 87 10.97 -57.08 -46.93
CA GLY A 87 9.85 -56.18 -47.22
C GLY A 87 10.29 -54.73 -47.36
N VAL A 88 11.07 -54.21 -46.41
CA VAL A 88 11.60 -52.83 -46.40
C VAL A 88 12.57 -52.58 -47.56
N ARG A 89 13.41 -53.57 -47.91
CA ARG A 89 14.32 -53.47 -49.05
C ARG A 89 13.57 -53.47 -50.37
N ARG A 90 12.57 -54.34 -50.52
CA ARG A 90 11.77 -54.48 -51.76
C ARG A 90 10.87 -53.27 -52.01
N THR A 91 10.26 -52.73 -50.97
CA THR A 91 9.37 -51.56 -51.03
C THR A 91 10.12 -50.23 -50.99
N GLN A 92 11.45 -50.25 -50.84
CA GLN A 92 12.29 -49.05 -50.69
C GLN A 92 11.87 -48.16 -49.50
N LEU A 93 11.14 -48.72 -48.53
CA LEU A 93 10.65 -48.00 -47.35
C LEU A 93 11.79 -47.40 -46.51
N HIS A 94 12.98 -47.99 -46.55
CA HIS A 94 14.21 -47.44 -45.93
C HIS A 94 14.62 -46.06 -46.48
N LYS A 95 14.16 -45.67 -47.67
CA LYS A 95 14.41 -44.32 -48.22
C LYS A 95 13.50 -43.27 -47.62
N ARG A 96 12.41 -43.66 -46.93
CA ARG A 96 11.58 -42.69 -46.20
C ARG A 96 12.37 -42.18 -44.99
N ARG A 97 12.63 -40.88 -44.98
CA ARG A 97 13.37 -40.21 -43.89
C ARG A 97 12.73 -40.36 -42.52
N ARG A 98 11.40 -40.51 -42.45
CA ARG A 98 10.66 -40.68 -41.19
C ARG A 98 9.43 -41.57 -41.39
N VAL A 99 9.19 -42.48 -40.44
CA VAL A 99 7.97 -43.31 -40.37
C VAL A 99 6.85 -42.56 -39.64
N LEU A 100 7.21 -41.79 -38.61
CA LEU A 100 6.30 -40.93 -37.84
C LEU A 100 6.54 -39.45 -38.20
N PRO A 101 5.50 -38.59 -38.12
CA PRO A 101 5.63 -37.17 -38.46
C PRO A 101 6.46 -36.37 -37.44
N PHE A 102 6.64 -36.88 -36.22
CA PHE A 102 7.38 -36.22 -35.14
C PHE A 102 8.35 -37.18 -34.43
N THR A 103 9.35 -36.60 -33.78
CA THR A 103 10.26 -37.27 -32.84
C THR A 103 9.93 -36.92 -31.40
N ALA A 104 10.46 -37.67 -30.43
CA ALA A 104 10.33 -37.31 -29.01
C ALA A 104 10.87 -35.90 -28.70
N ASN A 105 11.94 -35.48 -29.39
CA ASN A 105 12.50 -34.13 -29.26
C ASN A 105 11.55 -33.06 -29.85
N ASP A 106 10.86 -33.35 -30.96
CA ASP A 106 9.86 -32.44 -31.52
C ASP A 106 8.68 -32.24 -30.54
N ALA A 107 8.23 -33.33 -29.90
CA ALA A 107 7.18 -33.27 -28.88
C ALA A 107 7.62 -32.48 -27.64
N TYR A 108 8.84 -32.72 -27.14
CA TYR A 108 9.42 -31.97 -26.02
C TYR A 108 9.52 -30.47 -26.33
N ASN A 109 10.06 -30.11 -27.49
CA ASN A 109 10.15 -28.70 -27.92
C ASN A 109 8.78 -28.07 -28.19
N GLY A 110 7.79 -28.86 -28.59
CA GLY A 110 6.40 -28.41 -28.69
C GLY A 110 5.79 -28.09 -27.32
N ALA A 111 6.05 -28.94 -26.32
CA ALA A 111 5.59 -28.71 -24.95
C ALA A 111 6.22 -27.44 -24.35
N LEU A 112 7.54 -27.26 -24.50
CA LEU A 112 8.22 -26.03 -24.05
C LEU A 112 7.65 -24.78 -24.72
N ARG A 113 7.45 -24.80 -26.03
CA ARG A 113 6.80 -23.69 -26.75
C ARG A 113 5.38 -23.42 -26.28
N GLY A 114 4.65 -24.47 -25.91
CA GLY A 114 3.32 -24.34 -25.31
C GLY A 114 3.36 -23.62 -23.97
N VAL A 115 4.36 -23.93 -23.13
CA VAL A 115 4.59 -23.24 -21.86
C VAL A 115 4.93 -21.78 -22.07
N ASP A 116 5.88 -21.49 -22.97
CA ASP A 116 6.31 -20.12 -23.27
C ASP A 116 5.14 -19.27 -23.81
N PHE A 117 4.42 -19.77 -24.81
CA PHE A 117 3.25 -19.11 -25.37
C PHE A 117 2.17 -18.84 -24.30
N THR A 118 1.93 -19.82 -23.42
CA THR A 118 0.95 -19.66 -22.34
C THR A 118 1.41 -18.60 -21.34
N SER A 119 2.70 -18.59 -20.98
CA SER A 119 3.28 -17.60 -20.07
C SER A 119 3.18 -16.18 -20.62
N GLU A 120 3.53 -16.00 -21.90
CA GLU A 120 3.41 -14.72 -22.61
C GLU A 120 1.96 -14.27 -22.70
N TRP A 121 1.05 -15.19 -23.06
CA TRP A 121 -0.38 -14.90 -23.17
C TRP A 121 -0.99 -14.48 -21.84
N VAL A 122 -0.71 -15.20 -20.75
CA VAL A 122 -1.17 -14.85 -19.40
C VAL A 122 -0.63 -13.48 -19.00
N THR A 123 0.67 -13.26 -19.18
CA THR A 123 1.33 -12.00 -18.80
C THR A 123 0.76 -10.83 -19.58
N ALA A 124 0.66 -10.92 -20.92
CA ALA A 124 0.08 -9.87 -21.75
C ALA A 124 -1.41 -9.61 -21.44
N ARG A 125 -2.15 -10.63 -20.98
CA ARG A 125 -3.58 -10.48 -20.70
C ARG A 125 -3.85 -9.81 -19.36
N PHE A 126 -3.06 -10.11 -18.33
CA PHE A 126 -3.29 -9.67 -16.95
C PHE A 126 -2.35 -8.53 -16.52
N GLN A 127 -1.07 -8.52 -16.92
CA GLN A 127 -0.06 -7.53 -16.52
C GLN A 127 0.02 -6.35 -17.51
N ARG A 128 -1.12 -5.69 -17.79
CA ARG A 128 -1.20 -4.61 -18.79
C ARG A 128 -0.60 -3.27 -18.34
N GLY A 129 -0.16 -3.17 -17.09
CA GLY A 129 0.34 -1.91 -16.50
C GLY A 129 -0.73 -0.83 -16.26
N SER A 130 -2.01 -1.18 -16.37
CA SER A 130 -3.14 -0.24 -16.27
C SER A 130 -3.81 -0.31 -14.90
N LEU A 131 -3.74 0.77 -14.12
CA LEU A 131 -4.40 0.85 -12.81
C LEU A 131 -5.93 0.60 -12.87
N PRO A 132 -6.70 1.20 -13.80
CA PRO A 132 -8.14 0.90 -13.92
C PRO A 132 -8.43 -0.57 -14.20
N PHE A 133 -7.56 -1.27 -14.93
CA PHE A 133 -7.72 -2.69 -15.17
C PHE A 133 -7.53 -3.50 -13.88
N TYR A 134 -6.46 -3.25 -13.13
CA TYR A 134 -6.20 -3.94 -11.87
C TYR A 134 -7.30 -3.70 -10.82
N VAL A 135 -7.70 -2.43 -10.64
CA VAL A 135 -8.80 -2.07 -9.72
C VAL A 135 -10.12 -2.68 -10.19
N GLY A 136 -10.37 -2.69 -11.50
CA GLY A 136 -11.54 -3.36 -12.09
C GLY A 136 -11.57 -4.86 -11.79
N THR A 137 -10.44 -5.55 -11.94
CA THR A 137 -10.31 -6.97 -11.59
C THR A 137 -10.58 -7.21 -10.11
N ILE A 138 -10.03 -6.38 -9.22
CA ILE A 138 -10.27 -6.48 -7.77
C ILE A 138 -11.77 -6.34 -7.47
N PHE A 139 -12.44 -5.34 -8.05
CA PHE A 139 -13.89 -5.15 -7.85
C PHE A 139 -14.72 -6.28 -8.45
N ILE A 140 -14.33 -6.85 -9.60
CA ILE A 140 -15.02 -8.01 -10.16
C ILE A 140 -14.89 -9.21 -9.22
N VAL A 141 -13.69 -9.48 -8.72
CA VAL A 141 -13.45 -10.57 -7.77
C VAL A 141 -14.23 -10.34 -6.48
N LEU A 142 -14.25 -9.12 -5.94
CA LEU A 142 -15.04 -8.76 -4.76
C LEU A 142 -16.53 -9.01 -4.99
N VAL A 143 -17.11 -8.50 -6.07
CA VAL A 143 -18.54 -8.69 -6.39
C VAL A 143 -18.86 -10.17 -6.60
N ALA A 144 -17.99 -10.91 -7.29
CA ALA A 144 -18.18 -12.34 -7.52
C ALA A 144 -18.06 -13.16 -6.23
N ALA A 145 -17.03 -12.92 -5.41
CA ALA A 145 -16.78 -13.67 -4.18
C ALA A 145 -17.86 -13.38 -3.13
N GLU A 146 -18.12 -12.10 -2.81
CA GLU A 146 -19.15 -11.70 -1.86
C GLU A 146 -20.54 -12.03 -2.38
N GLY A 147 -20.79 -11.86 -3.69
CA GLY A 147 -22.06 -12.24 -4.31
C GLY A 147 -22.33 -13.74 -4.21
N VAL A 148 -21.33 -14.58 -4.48
CA VAL A 148 -21.45 -16.04 -4.29
C VAL A 148 -21.65 -16.38 -2.82
N ALA A 149 -20.91 -15.75 -1.89
CA ALA A 149 -21.06 -15.96 -0.46
C ALA A 149 -22.50 -15.63 0.01
N LEU A 150 -23.02 -14.46 -0.37
CA LEU A 150 -24.39 -14.04 -0.08
C LEU A 150 -25.42 -15.01 -0.67
N LEU A 151 -25.31 -15.35 -1.97
CA LEU A 151 -26.24 -16.26 -2.65
C LEU A 151 -26.18 -17.71 -2.11
N SER A 152 -25.03 -18.13 -1.58
CA SER A 152 -24.86 -19.46 -0.97
C SER A 152 -25.36 -19.55 0.47
N SER A 153 -25.49 -18.40 1.16
CA SER A 153 -25.99 -18.35 2.53
C SER A 153 -27.48 -18.71 2.59
N ARG A 154 -27.84 -19.64 3.48
CA ARG A 154 -29.22 -20.14 3.66
C ARG A 154 -30.05 -19.31 4.63
N GLU A 155 -29.40 -18.54 5.50
CA GLU A 155 -30.07 -17.71 6.51
C GLU A 155 -29.73 -16.25 6.27
N TRP A 156 -30.68 -15.51 5.70
CA TRP A 156 -30.58 -14.06 5.58
C TRP A 156 -31.44 -13.44 6.69
N ARG A 157 -30.81 -12.66 7.57
CA ARG A 157 -31.50 -11.83 8.55
C ARG A 157 -31.33 -10.38 8.14
N ALA A 158 -32.44 -9.72 7.82
CA ALA A 158 -32.46 -8.31 7.49
C ALA A 158 -33.45 -7.62 8.42
N GLN A 159 -32.95 -6.73 9.27
CA GLN A 159 -33.77 -5.81 10.06
C GLN A 159 -33.54 -4.42 9.47
N LEU A 160 -34.54 -3.91 8.76
CA LEU A 160 -34.46 -2.65 8.04
C LEU A 160 -35.36 -1.63 8.74
N ASP A 161 -34.72 -0.65 9.38
CA ASP A 161 -35.40 0.57 9.82
C ASP A 161 -35.32 1.60 8.69
N ALA A 162 -36.42 2.31 8.46
CA ALA A 162 -36.47 3.34 7.41
C ALA A 162 -35.54 4.53 7.72
N TRP A 163 -35.44 4.91 8.99
CA TRP A 163 -34.47 5.88 9.53
C TRP A 163 -34.41 5.74 11.06
N GLN A 164 -33.23 5.97 11.64
CA GLN A 164 -33.06 6.05 13.10
C GLN A 164 -33.07 7.50 13.61
N SER A 165 -32.71 8.46 12.76
CA SER A 165 -32.73 9.89 13.08
C SER A 165 -33.33 10.68 11.91
N PRO A 166 -34.19 11.69 12.17
CA PRO A 166 -34.71 12.56 11.13
C PRO A 166 -33.63 13.25 10.29
N ALA A 167 -32.43 13.46 10.85
CA ALA A 167 -31.29 14.02 10.12
C ALA A 167 -30.87 13.17 8.92
N GLN A 168 -31.07 11.84 8.98
CA GLN A 168 -30.74 10.92 7.88
C GLN A 168 -31.61 11.17 6.64
N LEU A 169 -32.85 11.62 6.82
CA LEU A 169 -33.76 11.95 5.71
C LEU A 169 -33.27 13.13 4.86
N ILE A 170 -32.37 13.94 5.41
CA ILE A 170 -31.75 15.07 4.70
C ILE A 170 -30.33 14.69 4.26
N ALA A 171 -29.52 14.15 5.17
CA ALA A 171 -28.13 13.83 4.92
C ALA A 171 -27.97 12.76 3.83
N ALA A 172 -28.71 11.65 3.89
CA ALA A 172 -28.53 10.55 2.95
C ALA A 172 -28.90 10.93 1.50
N PRO A 173 -30.07 11.56 1.21
CA PRO A 173 -30.36 12.02 -0.16
C PRO A 173 -29.36 13.06 -0.67
N LEU A 174 -28.89 13.98 0.18
CA LEU A 174 -27.87 14.96 -0.19
C LEU A 174 -26.55 14.26 -0.56
N MET A 175 -26.10 13.28 0.23
CA MET A 175 -24.90 12.50 -0.04
C MET A 175 -25.01 11.69 -1.33
N ILE A 176 -26.16 11.05 -1.58
CA ILE A 176 -26.43 10.29 -2.82
C ILE A 176 -26.38 11.24 -4.03
N ALA A 177 -27.05 12.38 -3.95
CA ALA A 177 -27.04 13.39 -5.02
C ALA A 177 -25.62 13.91 -5.27
N ALA A 178 -24.87 14.24 -4.21
CA ALA A 178 -23.49 14.70 -4.31
C ALA A 178 -22.59 13.64 -4.96
N GLY A 179 -22.72 12.37 -4.59
CA GLY A 179 -21.99 11.27 -5.22
C GLY A 179 -22.28 11.11 -6.71
N ILE A 180 -23.56 11.14 -7.12
CA ILE A 180 -23.95 11.05 -8.53
C ILE A 180 -23.42 12.25 -9.33
N LEU A 181 -23.50 13.45 -8.77
CA LEU A 181 -22.99 14.66 -9.40
C LEU A 181 -21.46 14.67 -9.48
N ALA A 182 -20.76 14.13 -8.46
CA ALA A 182 -19.31 14.07 -8.43
C ALA A 182 -18.76 13.22 -9.58
N VAL A 183 -19.40 12.08 -9.87
CA VAL A 183 -19.03 11.20 -11.00
C VAL A 183 -19.19 11.90 -12.36
N ARG A 184 -20.11 12.87 -12.45
CA ARG A 184 -20.36 13.65 -13.68
C ARG A 184 -19.58 14.96 -13.73
N ALA A 185 -18.79 15.28 -12.71
CA ALA A 185 -18.07 16.54 -12.63
C ALA A 185 -16.94 16.62 -13.67
N ARG A 186 -17.00 17.63 -14.55
CA ARG A 186 -15.95 17.87 -15.56
C ARG A 186 -14.76 18.67 -15.03
N LYS A 187 -14.99 19.46 -13.97
CA LYS A 187 -13.96 20.28 -13.30
C LYS A 187 -13.51 19.59 -12.02
N ARG A 188 -12.20 19.51 -11.79
CA ARG A 188 -11.61 18.82 -10.63
C ARG A 188 -12.07 19.41 -9.30
N TYR A 189 -12.08 20.75 -9.21
CA TYR A 189 -12.54 21.45 -8.01
C TYR A 189 -14.01 21.14 -7.67
N THR A 190 -14.88 21.09 -8.68
CA THR A 190 -16.29 20.70 -8.50
C THR A 190 -16.40 19.28 -7.98
N GLY A 191 -15.59 18.35 -8.51
CA GLY A 191 -15.54 16.97 -8.01
C GLY A 191 -15.14 16.89 -6.53
N VAL A 192 -14.05 17.58 -6.15
CA VAL A 192 -13.59 17.62 -4.75
C VAL A 192 -14.66 18.23 -3.84
N ALA A 193 -15.24 19.37 -4.21
CA ALA A 193 -16.29 20.01 -3.42
C ALA A 193 -17.52 19.10 -3.20
N LEU A 194 -17.93 18.34 -4.22
CA LEU A 194 -19.04 17.39 -4.10
C LEU A 194 -18.70 16.18 -3.22
N VAL A 195 -17.46 15.69 -3.26
CA VAL A 195 -16.99 14.65 -2.33
C VAL A 195 -16.98 15.19 -0.90
N SER A 196 -16.60 16.46 -0.69
CA SER A 196 -16.65 17.08 0.64
C SER A 196 -18.05 17.21 1.21
N VAL A 197 -19.08 17.36 0.37
CA VAL A 197 -20.48 17.28 0.82
C VAL A 197 -20.79 15.90 1.42
N THR A 198 -20.23 14.82 0.88
CA THR A 198 -20.38 13.49 1.49
C THR A 198 -19.64 13.37 2.82
N GLY A 199 -18.45 13.97 2.95
CA GLY A 199 -17.71 14.03 4.21
C GLY A 199 -18.45 14.81 5.31
N LEU A 200 -19.03 15.96 4.97
CA LEU A 200 -19.88 16.73 5.89
C LEU A 200 -21.20 16.01 6.20
N GLY A 201 -21.74 15.22 5.27
CA GLY A 201 -22.88 14.33 5.53
C GLY A 201 -22.55 13.29 6.61
N LEU A 202 -21.35 12.70 6.58
CA LEU A 202 -20.88 11.77 7.62
C LEU A 202 -20.79 12.43 9.00
N VAL A 203 -20.41 13.70 9.07
CA VAL A 203 -20.40 14.46 10.35
C VAL A 203 -21.79 14.47 10.98
N VAL A 204 -22.82 14.75 10.19
CA VAL A 204 -24.22 14.76 10.67
C VAL A 204 -24.62 13.36 11.14
N LEU A 205 -24.25 12.31 10.39
CA LEU A 205 -24.53 10.94 10.77
C LEU A 205 -23.83 10.56 12.09
N PHE A 206 -22.53 10.82 12.22
CA PHE A 206 -21.79 10.54 13.47
C PHE A 206 -22.34 11.32 14.66
N ALA A 207 -22.61 12.62 14.49
CA ALA A 207 -23.15 13.45 15.56
C ALA A 207 -24.53 12.95 16.04
N THR A 208 -25.41 12.61 15.10
CA THR A 208 -26.76 12.11 15.44
C THR A 208 -26.77 10.66 15.94
N SER A 209 -25.73 9.87 15.63
CA SER A 209 -25.51 8.53 16.19
C SER A 209 -24.76 8.52 17.52
N GLY A 210 -24.52 9.68 18.15
CA GLY A 210 -23.87 9.77 19.46
C GLY A 210 -22.36 9.58 19.44
N ALA A 211 -21.70 9.80 18.30
CA ALA A 211 -20.25 9.73 18.12
C ALA A 211 -19.64 11.14 17.91
N PRO A 212 -19.62 12.00 18.95
CA PRO A 212 -19.15 13.38 18.82
C PRO A 212 -17.65 13.50 18.50
N ASP A 213 -16.79 12.62 19.03
CA ASP A 213 -15.36 12.59 18.71
C ASP A 213 -15.12 12.34 17.22
N LEU A 214 -15.80 11.33 16.65
CA LEU A 214 -15.71 11.02 15.22
C LEU A 214 -16.24 12.18 14.36
N ALA A 215 -17.33 12.81 14.77
CA ALA A 215 -17.89 13.96 14.08
C ALA A 215 -16.90 15.14 14.06
N LEU A 216 -16.29 15.45 15.21
CA LEU A 216 -15.28 16.51 15.33
C LEU A 216 -14.06 16.21 14.45
N THR A 217 -13.49 15.02 14.55
CA THR A 217 -12.33 14.64 13.73
C THR A 217 -12.67 14.64 12.24
N GLN A 218 -13.87 14.20 11.86
CA GLN A 218 -14.29 14.18 10.46
C GLN A 218 -14.38 15.59 9.87
N VAL A 219 -14.95 16.58 10.58
CA VAL A 219 -14.95 17.98 10.12
C VAL A 219 -13.54 18.51 9.93
N LEU A 220 -12.65 18.22 10.89
CA LEU A 220 -11.28 18.71 10.89
C LEU A 220 -10.47 18.09 9.74
N VAL A 221 -10.55 16.77 9.58
CA VAL A 221 -9.91 16.05 8.47
C VAL A 221 -10.45 16.55 7.15
N GLU A 222 -11.77 16.67 6.99
CA GLU A 222 -12.40 17.18 5.75
C GLU A 222 -11.90 18.58 5.39
N THR A 223 -11.76 19.46 6.39
CA THR A 223 -11.25 20.82 6.18
C THR A 223 -9.77 20.80 5.75
N VAL A 224 -8.95 19.99 6.42
CA VAL A 224 -7.52 19.86 6.09
C VAL A 224 -7.33 19.25 4.70
N THR A 225 -8.03 18.15 4.39
CA THR A 225 -7.93 17.48 3.08
C THR A 225 -8.41 18.38 1.96
N LEU A 226 -9.50 19.14 2.15
CA LEU A 226 -9.96 20.13 1.17
C LEU A 226 -8.87 21.16 0.85
N VAL A 227 -8.17 21.66 1.86
CA VAL A 227 -7.07 22.61 1.63
C VAL A 227 -5.89 21.92 0.92
N VAL A 228 -5.49 20.73 1.34
CA VAL A 228 -4.44 19.96 0.68
C VAL A 228 -4.80 19.71 -0.79
N PHE A 229 -6.04 19.30 -1.08
CA PHE A 229 -6.54 19.16 -2.45
C PHE A 229 -6.50 20.49 -3.20
N ALA A 230 -6.91 21.60 -2.60
CA ALA A 230 -6.84 22.90 -3.24
C ALA A 230 -5.39 23.26 -3.64
N LEU A 231 -4.40 22.97 -2.78
CA LEU A 231 -2.99 23.19 -3.06
C LEU A 231 -2.48 22.30 -4.21
N VAL A 232 -2.88 21.03 -4.25
CA VAL A 232 -2.51 20.10 -5.34
C VAL A 232 -3.21 20.48 -6.64
N LEU A 233 -4.51 20.78 -6.59
CA LEU A 233 -5.33 21.13 -7.74
C LEU A 233 -4.87 22.43 -8.41
N ARG A 234 -4.24 23.34 -7.66
CA ARG A 234 -3.61 24.54 -8.24
C ARG A 234 -2.54 24.20 -9.29
N ARG A 235 -1.99 22.98 -9.27
CA ARG A 235 -0.98 22.51 -10.24
C ARG A 235 -1.53 21.65 -11.36
N LEU A 236 -2.76 21.18 -11.25
CA LEU A 236 -3.35 20.28 -12.22
C LEU A 236 -4.31 21.07 -13.11
N PRO A 237 -4.43 20.72 -14.41
CA PRO A 237 -5.37 21.38 -15.29
C PRO A 237 -6.78 21.30 -14.69
N ALA A 238 -7.50 22.43 -14.68
CA ALA A 238 -8.79 22.55 -13.99
C ALA A 238 -9.85 21.57 -14.51
N ARG A 239 -9.76 21.17 -15.78
CA ARG A 239 -10.63 20.19 -16.41
C ARG A 239 -9.99 18.80 -16.34
N MET A 240 -10.84 17.79 -16.18
CA MET A 240 -10.43 16.39 -16.33
C MET A 240 -10.05 16.17 -17.81
N GLY A 241 -8.92 15.49 -18.06
CA GLY A 241 -8.40 15.33 -19.43
C GLY A 241 -9.34 14.51 -20.32
N GLU A 242 -9.58 14.98 -21.55
CA GLU A 242 -10.42 14.31 -22.56
C GLU A 242 -9.69 13.14 -23.26
N HIS A 243 -8.36 13.09 -23.17
CA HIS A 243 -7.52 12.14 -23.93
C HIS A 243 -7.64 10.67 -23.51
N ASN A 244 -8.28 10.38 -22.36
CA ASN A 244 -8.45 9.03 -21.82
C ASN A 244 -9.94 8.74 -21.55
N GLU A 245 -10.80 9.00 -22.53
CA GLU A 245 -12.21 8.57 -22.42
C GLU A 245 -12.29 7.07 -22.09
N SER A 246 -13.19 6.74 -21.16
CA SER A 246 -13.30 5.39 -20.65
C SER A 246 -13.70 4.43 -21.77
N VAL A 247 -12.87 3.40 -22.02
CA VAL A 247 -13.09 2.41 -23.09
C VAL A 247 -14.39 1.59 -22.92
N ALA A 248 -14.98 1.56 -21.72
CA ALA A 248 -16.27 0.92 -21.44
C ALA A 248 -17.02 1.61 -20.28
N PRO A 249 -17.66 2.78 -20.51
CA PRO A 249 -18.26 3.56 -19.43
C PRO A 249 -19.44 2.83 -18.78
N LEU A 250 -20.26 2.12 -19.58
CA LEU A 250 -21.37 1.31 -19.07
C LEU A 250 -20.88 0.16 -18.19
N ALA A 251 -19.87 -0.60 -18.62
CA ALA A 251 -19.34 -1.71 -17.83
C ALA A 251 -18.78 -1.25 -16.48
N ARG A 252 -18.10 -0.08 -16.44
CA ARG A 252 -17.61 0.52 -15.20
C ARG A 252 -18.75 1.02 -14.31
N ALA A 253 -19.80 1.59 -14.89
CA ALA A 253 -20.98 2.01 -14.14
C ALA A 253 -21.71 0.80 -13.53
N VAL A 254 -21.89 -0.29 -14.30
CA VAL A 254 -22.48 -1.54 -13.81
C VAL A 254 -21.62 -2.14 -12.70
N LEU A 255 -20.30 -2.18 -12.88
CA LEU A 255 -19.38 -2.68 -11.85
C LEU A 255 -19.44 -1.81 -10.58
N GLY A 256 -19.41 -0.49 -10.70
CA GLY A 256 -19.50 0.42 -9.56
C GLY A 256 -20.83 0.31 -8.81
N ALA A 257 -21.95 0.22 -9.54
CA ALA A 257 -23.26 -0.04 -8.96
C ALA A 257 -23.33 -1.42 -8.29
N GLY A 258 -22.73 -2.44 -8.90
CA GLY A 258 -22.62 -3.79 -8.35
C GLY A 258 -21.84 -3.82 -7.04
N VAL A 259 -20.68 -3.15 -6.98
CA VAL A 259 -19.88 -3.00 -5.74
C VAL A 259 -20.70 -2.29 -4.66
N GLY A 260 -21.35 -1.16 -5.00
CA GLY A 260 -22.18 -0.42 -4.04
C GLY A 260 -23.35 -1.26 -3.49
N LEU A 261 -24.04 -2.00 -4.37
CA LEU A 261 -25.14 -2.88 -3.99
C LEU A 261 -24.67 -4.04 -3.10
N ILE A 262 -23.57 -4.71 -3.48
CA ILE A 262 -22.98 -5.79 -2.68
C ILE A 262 -22.57 -5.27 -1.29
N MET A 263 -21.89 -4.14 -1.20
CA MET A 263 -21.49 -3.57 0.10
C MET A 263 -22.69 -3.17 0.96
N ALA A 264 -23.77 -2.66 0.36
CA ALA A 264 -25.01 -2.39 1.07
C ALA A 264 -25.65 -3.69 1.61
N LEU A 265 -25.70 -4.75 0.80
CA LEU A 265 -26.22 -6.06 1.23
C LEU A 265 -25.35 -6.68 2.33
N VAL A 266 -24.02 -6.62 2.20
CA VAL A 266 -23.08 -7.06 3.23
C VAL A 266 -23.34 -6.32 4.55
N ALA A 267 -23.52 -4.99 4.51
CA ALA A 267 -23.81 -4.20 5.71
C ALA A 267 -25.16 -4.60 6.37
N ILE A 268 -26.20 -4.88 5.58
CA ILE A 268 -27.50 -5.32 6.08
C ILE A 268 -27.40 -6.71 6.72
N VAL A 269 -26.75 -7.66 6.04
CA VAL A 269 -26.64 -9.04 6.53
C VAL A 269 -25.72 -9.12 7.74
N ALA A 270 -24.59 -8.42 7.72
CA ALA A 270 -23.61 -8.43 8.82
C ALA A 270 -24.17 -7.82 10.12
N THR A 271 -25.01 -6.77 10.02
CA THR A 271 -25.66 -6.20 11.21
C THR A 271 -26.73 -7.13 11.79
N GLY A 272 -27.48 -7.84 10.93
CA GLY A 272 -28.47 -8.84 11.34
C GLY A 272 -27.90 -10.17 11.83
N ALA A 273 -26.60 -10.42 11.65
CA ALA A 273 -25.93 -11.65 12.02
C ALA A 273 -25.40 -11.67 13.47
N ARG A 274 -25.59 -10.61 14.26
CA ARG A 274 -25.14 -10.54 15.66
C ARG A 274 -25.94 -11.51 16.53
N GLN A 275 -25.24 -12.43 17.22
CA GLN A 275 -25.85 -13.44 18.10
C GLN A 275 -25.46 -13.26 19.57
N ASP A 276 -24.26 -12.73 19.83
CA ASP A 276 -23.73 -12.53 21.18
C ASP A 276 -23.89 -11.07 21.65
N LEU A 277 -23.84 -10.88 22.97
CA LEU A 277 -23.79 -9.56 23.58
C LEU A 277 -22.51 -8.83 23.15
N PRO A 278 -22.61 -7.57 22.70
CA PRO A 278 -21.44 -6.84 22.25
C PRO A 278 -20.58 -6.44 23.43
N ILE A 279 -19.25 -6.58 23.27
CA ILE A 279 -18.28 -6.13 24.27
C ILE A 279 -18.46 -4.65 24.65
N SER A 280 -19.05 -3.82 23.76
CA SER A 280 -19.34 -2.39 23.97
C SER A 280 -20.05 -2.07 25.29
N LEU A 281 -20.80 -3.02 25.86
CA LEU A 281 -21.49 -2.86 27.15
C LEU A 281 -20.51 -2.74 28.33
N GLU A 282 -19.33 -3.36 28.23
CA GLU A 282 -18.28 -3.35 29.26
C GLU A 282 -17.34 -2.15 29.13
N TRP A 283 -17.38 -1.39 28.03
CA TRP A 283 -16.41 -0.30 27.80
C TRP A 283 -16.55 0.88 28.76
N PRO A 284 -17.75 1.37 29.11
CA PRO A 284 -17.89 2.47 30.06
C PRO A 284 -17.26 2.21 31.44
N PRO A 285 -17.52 1.07 32.12
CA PRO A 285 -16.85 0.79 33.39
C PRO A 285 -15.34 0.58 33.21
N LEU A 286 -14.89 -0.14 32.18
CA LEU A 286 -13.46 -0.33 31.91
C LEU A 286 -12.73 1.00 31.66
N ALA A 287 -13.34 1.93 30.93
CA ALA A 287 -12.76 3.24 30.66
C ALA A 287 -12.58 4.06 31.94
N TYR A 288 -13.51 3.95 32.89
CA TYR A 288 -13.45 4.68 34.15
C TYR A 288 -12.56 3.99 35.20
N GLU A 289 -12.63 2.66 35.32
CA GLU A 289 -11.90 1.91 36.36
C GLU A 289 -10.44 1.66 36.00
N ILE A 290 -10.13 1.42 34.72
CA ILE A 290 -8.76 1.17 34.23
C ILE A 290 -8.15 2.44 33.68
N GLY A 291 -8.88 3.12 32.79
CA GLY A 291 -8.36 4.30 32.10
C GLY A 291 -8.58 5.62 32.83
N HIS A 292 -9.37 5.62 33.92
CA HIS A 292 -9.67 6.81 34.73
C HIS A 292 -10.31 7.99 33.97
N GLY A 293 -10.96 7.70 32.83
CA GLY A 293 -11.56 8.73 31.99
C GLY A 293 -13.04 8.49 31.74
N ARG A 294 -13.78 9.58 31.55
CA ARG A 294 -15.21 9.52 31.18
C ARG A 294 -15.44 9.42 29.68
N ASN A 295 -14.47 9.85 28.86
CA ASN A 295 -14.57 9.71 27.41
C ASN A 295 -14.13 8.30 27.00
N VAL A 296 -15.10 7.41 26.82
CA VAL A 296 -14.87 6.01 26.44
C VAL A 296 -14.08 5.90 25.13
N VAL A 297 -14.32 6.79 24.15
CA VAL A 297 -13.63 6.74 22.85
C VAL A 297 -12.18 7.13 23.00
N ASN A 298 -11.88 8.26 23.66
CA ASN A 298 -10.49 8.69 23.83
C ASN A 298 -9.71 7.66 24.66
N VAL A 299 -10.27 7.22 25.81
CA VAL A 299 -9.64 6.21 26.68
C VAL A 299 -9.42 4.89 25.93
N ALA A 300 -10.36 4.49 25.06
CA ALA A 300 -10.18 3.33 24.20
C ALA A 300 -8.96 3.47 23.29
N LEU A 301 -8.79 4.64 22.66
CA LEU A 301 -7.72 4.88 21.71
C LEU A 301 -6.35 5.02 22.37
N VAL A 302 -6.26 5.68 23.52
CA VAL A 302 -4.95 6.01 24.12
C VAL A 302 -4.49 5.05 25.21
N ASP A 303 -5.41 4.27 25.77
CA ASP A 303 -5.15 3.39 26.92
C ASP A 303 -5.44 1.93 26.56
N LEU A 304 -6.72 1.55 26.50
CA LEU A 304 -7.14 0.16 26.32
C LEU A 304 -6.65 -0.46 24.99
N ARG A 305 -6.61 0.34 23.93
CA ARG A 305 -6.12 -0.02 22.59
C ARG A 305 -5.07 0.96 22.07
N GLY A 306 -4.22 1.49 22.97
CA GLY A 306 -3.11 2.40 22.64
C GLY A 306 -2.19 1.89 21.52
N TRP A 307 -2.08 0.57 21.36
CA TRP A 307 -1.28 -0.04 20.31
C TRP A 307 -1.80 0.27 18.89
N ASP A 308 -3.11 0.35 18.70
CA ASP A 308 -3.71 0.66 17.39
C ASP A 308 -3.38 2.11 17.00
N THR A 309 -3.53 3.04 17.95
CA THR A 309 -3.15 4.44 17.75
C THR A 309 -1.66 4.61 17.47
N MET A 310 -0.78 3.85 18.15
CA MET A 310 0.66 3.85 17.81
C MET A 310 0.92 3.36 16.37
N GLY A 311 0.19 2.35 15.92
CA GLY A 311 0.22 1.87 14.54
C GLY A 311 -0.21 2.93 13.54
N GLU A 312 -1.33 3.61 13.82
CA GLU A 312 -1.84 4.72 13.00
C GLU A 312 -0.83 5.87 12.91
N LEU A 313 -0.22 6.28 14.03
CA LEU A 313 0.84 7.30 14.04
C LEU A 313 2.03 6.91 13.16
N SER A 314 2.43 5.65 13.20
CA SER A 314 3.52 5.13 12.38
C SER A 314 3.19 5.23 10.88
N VAL A 315 1.95 4.92 10.50
CA VAL A 315 1.46 5.07 9.12
C VAL A 315 1.44 6.54 8.69
N LEU A 316 0.99 7.46 9.56
CA LEU A 316 0.99 8.90 9.28
C LEU A 316 2.41 9.45 9.07
N ILE A 317 3.37 9.03 9.90
CA ILE A 317 4.79 9.43 9.76
C ILE A 317 5.38 8.87 8.47
N LEU A 318 5.09 7.61 8.14
CA LEU A 318 5.53 6.98 6.89
C LEU A 318 4.97 7.72 5.68
N ALA A 319 3.68 8.07 5.72
CA ALA A 319 3.03 8.84 4.65
C ALA A 319 3.64 10.24 4.51
N ALA A 320 3.81 10.99 5.62
CA ALA A 320 4.45 12.31 5.61
C ALA A 320 5.86 12.25 5.01
N THR A 321 6.71 11.39 5.58
CA THR A 321 8.10 11.22 5.16
C THR A 321 8.19 10.73 3.72
N GLY A 322 7.29 9.85 3.29
CA GLY A 322 7.18 9.36 1.92
C GLY A 322 6.82 10.47 0.94
N VAL A 323 5.81 11.30 1.26
CA VAL A 323 5.42 12.48 0.46
C VAL A 323 6.57 13.47 0.38
N ALA A 324 7.16 13.85 1.52
CA ALA A 324 8.32 14.74 1.56
C ALA A 324 9.47 14.16 0.73
N SER A 325 9.79 12.87 0.89
CA SER A 325 10.84 12.22 0.11
C SER A 325 10.55 12.32 -1.38
N LEU A 326 9.35 11.94 -1.84
CA LEU A 326 8.97 11.97 -3.26
C LEU A 326 9.01 13.38 -3.86
N VAL A 327 8.52 14.38 -3.12
CA VAL A 327 8.51 15.78 -3.56
C VAL A 327 9.92 16.37 -3.60
N PHE A 328 10.78 16.00 -2.65
CA PHE A 328 12.15 16.52 -2.53
C PHE A 328 13.23 15.57 -3.11
N ILE A 329 12.87 14.60 -3.95
CA ILE A 329 13.82 13.66 -4.61
C ILE A 329 14.97 14.40 -5.31
N THR A 330 14.72 15.60 -5.84
CA THR A 330 15.70 16.41 -6.58
C THR A 330 16.40 17.48 -5.73
N ASP A 331 15.92 17.77 -4.52
CA ASP A 331 16.49 18.77 -3.61
C ASP A 331 16.37 18.27 -2.17
N ARG A 332 17.22 17.30 -1.78
CA ARG A 332 17.46 17.02 -0.36
C ARG A 332 18.28 18.17 0.24
N SER A 333 17.64 19.32 0.37
CA SER A 333 18.19 20.47 1.07
C SER A 333 17.09 21.16 1.87
N ASP A 334 16.81 20.58 3.04
CA ASP A 334 16.35 21.27 4.26
C ASP A 334 17.24 22.48 4.65
N ASN A 335 18.25 22.81 3.84
CA ASN A 335 19.02 24.06 3.89
C ASN A 335 18.35 25.25 3.17
N LEU A 336 17.10 25.16 2.72
CA LEU A 336 16.38 26.36 2.23
C LEU A 336 16.15 27.40 3.34
N ASN A 337 16.10 26.98 4.62
CA ASN A 337 16.17 27.92 5.76
C ASN A 337 17.59 28.46 6.02
N ARG A 338 18.64 27.85 5.46
CA ARG A 338 20.04 28.32 5.57
C ARG A 338 20.50 29.21 4.41
N ARG A 339 19.88 29.10 3.23
CA ARG A 339 20.12 30.06 2.12
C ARG A 339 19.45 31.41 2.33
N SER A 340 18.61 31.57 3.35
CA SER A 340 18.30 32.87 3.97
C SER A 340 19.47 33.35 4.86
N GLY A 341 20.71 33.19 4.40
CA GLY A 341 21.92 33.72 5.02
C GLY A 341 21.99 35.25 5.01
N THR A 342 21.06 35.93 4.34
CA THR A 342 20.92 37.39 4.40
C THR A 342 20.15 37.86 5.63
N ALA A 343 19.30 37.04 6.27
CA ALA A 343 18.57 37.45 7.48
C ALA A 343 19.42 37.31 8.76
N ARG A 344 20.34 36.33 8.83
CA ARG A 344 21.29 36.22 9.95
C ARG A 344 22.44 37.23 9.89
N SER A 345 22.67 37.91 8.76
CA SER A 345 23.67 38.98 8.69
C SER A 345 23.18 40.33 9.25
N VAL A 346 21.87 40.52 9.45
CA VAL A 346 21.33 41.79 9.96
C VAL A 346 21.17 41.80 11.49
N VAL A 347 21.08 40.64 12.14
CA VAL A 347 20.94 40.55 13.60
C VAL A 347 22.30 40.69 14.33
N GLY A 348 23.41 40.68 13.60
CA GLY A 348 24.75 40.93 14.13
C GLY A 348 25.18 42.40 14.16
N LEU A 349 24.39 43.33 13.61
CA LEU A 349 24.74 44.75 13.56
C LEU A 349 23.79 45.56 14.45
N GLY A 350 24.23 45.77 15.70
CA GLY A 350 23.99 47.01 16.45
C GLY A 350 22.55 47.39 16.81
N ARG A 351 22.26 47.37 18.11
CA ARG A 351 21.40 48.33 18.85
C ARG A 351 20.40 49.17 18.00
N ARG A 352 19.11 48.87 18.20
CA ARG A 352 17.98 49.83 18.30
C ARG A 352 17.81 50.85 17.15
N ARG A 353 17.46 50.42 15.95
CA ARG A 353 16.82 51.33 14.96
C ARG A 353 15.45 50.79 14.53
N PRO A 354 14.36 51.56 14.68
CA PRO A 354 13.03 51.17 14.19
C PRO A 354 13.02 50.93 12.67
N LEU A 355 12.15 50.04 12.20
CA LEU A 355 11.89 49.84 10.77
C LEU A 355 10.80 50.82 10.31
N VAL A 356 10.92 51.33 9.09
CA VAL A 356 10.04 52.31 8.45
C VAL A 356 9.55 51.75 7.12
N GLU A 357 8.27 51.96 6.84
CA GLU A 357 7.62 51.55 5.59
C GLU A 357 7.84 52.63 4.52
N THR A 358 8.35 52.24 3.35
CA THR A 358 8.56 53.14 2.20
C THR A 358 7.93 52.55 0.95
N ASP A 359 7.74 53.36 -0.10
CA ASP A 359 7.12 52.91 -1.37
C ASP A 359 7.90 51.77 -2.05
N ALA A 360 9.17 51.57 -1.69
CA ALA A 360 10.02 50.47 -2.15
C ALA A 360 10.11 49.28 -1.16
N GLY A 361 9.32 49.29 -0.08
CA GLY A 361 9.28 48.25 0.96
C GLY A 361 9.76 48.70 2.34
N VAL A 362 9.88 47.75 3.27
CA VAL A 362 10.27 47.99 4.67
C VAL A 362 11.80 48.08 4.79
N ARG A 363 12.31 49.17 5.39
CA ARG A 363 13.76 49.37 5.62
C ARG A 363 14.05 49.92 7.00
N ALA A 364 15.30 49.80 7.45
CA ALA A 364 15.75 50.46 8.69
C ALA A 364 15.70 51.99 8.56
N GLN A 365 15.18 52.65 9.59
CA GLN A 365 15.09 54.11 9.69
C GLN A 365 16.50 54.72 9.59
N ARG A 366 16.68 55.68 8.66
CA ARG A 366 17.92 56.46 8.58
C ARG A 366 17.91 57.56 9.63
N VAL A 367 19.10 57.96 10.06
CA VAL A 367 19.28 59.08 11.02
C VAL A 367 18.74 60.35 10.36
N GLY A 368 17.70 60.95 10.93
CA GLY A 368 17.02 62.15 10.41
C GLY A 368 15.56 61.95 9.99
N GLU A 369 15.07 60.71 9.89
CA GLU A 369 13.70 60.42 9.43
C GLU A 369 12.72 60.27 10.60
N THR A 370 12.38 61.34 11.31
CA THR A 370 11.50 61.26 12.50
C THR A 370 10.00 61.14 12.21
N GLY A 371 9.56 61.40 10.97
CA GLY A 371 8.13 61.46 10.60
C GLY A 371 7.59 60.30 9.77
N ALA A 372 8.40 59.30 9.44
CA ALA A 372 7.99 58.22 8.55
C ALA A 372 7.23 57.09 9.29
N PRO A 373 6.17 56.51 8.70
CA PRO A 373 5.34 55.50 9.34
C PRO A 373 6.19 54.26 9.69
N ARG A 374 6.13 53.86 10.96
CA ARG A 374 6.88 52.71 11.47
C ARG A 374 6.26 51.43 10.93
N ALA A 375 7.08 50.55 10.38
CA ALA A 375 6.65 49.24 9.92
C ALA A 375 6.40 48.34 11.14
N TRP A 376 5.15 48.28 11.59
CA TRP A 376 4.72 47.44 12.71
C TRP A 376 4.50 45.98 12.27
N LEU A 377 4.31 45.76 10.96
CA LEU A 377 4.12 44.45 10.31
C LEU A 377 5.38 44.06 9.53
N VAL A 378 6.35 43.41 10.18
CA VAL A 378 7.62 42.94 9.57
C VAL A 378 7.45 41.61 8.83
N SER A 379 6.28 41.35 8.25
CA SER A 379 6.06 40.19 7.39
C SER A 379 5.43 40.64 6.08
N GLY A 380 6.07 40.30 4.97
CA GLY A 380 5.52 40.56 3.64
C GLY A 380 6.40 41.30 2.63
N ALA A 381 7.68 41.58 2.92
CA ALA A 381 8.55 42.31 1.97
C ALA A 381 8.82 41.61 0.61
N LYS A 382 8.29 40.39 0.39
CA LYS A 382 8.53 39.59 -0.84
C LYS A 382 7.26 39.04 -1.51
N VAL A 383 6.06 39.38 -1.02
CA VAL A 383 4.80 39.05 -1.70
C VAL A 383 4.34 40.31 -2.42
N GLN A 384 4.04 40.21 -3.72
CA GLN A 384 3.59 41.36 -4.50
C GLN A 384 2.33 41.98 -3.84
N PRO A 385 2.29 43.30 -3.61
CA PRO A 385 1.19 43.97 -2.89
C PRO A 385 -0.21 43.69 -3.46
N GLU A 386 -0.27 43.47 -4.77
CA GLU A 386 -1.48 43.24 -5.57
C GLU A 386 -2.22 41.95 -5.19
N ASN A 387 -1.52 40.97 -4.61
CA ASN A 387 -2.08 39.67 -4.21
C ASN A 387 -2.25 39.52 -2.69
N ARG A 388 -2.06 40.62 -1.91
CA ARG A 388 -2.10 40.57 -0.44
C ARG A 388 -3.43 41.09 0.10
N SER A 389 -4.18 40.23 0.79
CA SER A 389 -5.35 40.65 1.58
C SER A 389 -4.94 40.99 3.02
N ILE A 390 -4.74 42.28 3.29
CA ILE A 390 -4.35 42.78 4.63
C ILE A 390 -5.40 42.42 5.68
N LEU A 391 -6.69 42.50 5.33
CA LEU A 391 -7.79 42.16 6.22
C LEU A 391 -7.74 40.68 6.61
N LEU A 392 -7.53 39.79 5.63
CA LEU A 392 -7.38 38.36 5.87
C LEU A 392 -6.21 38.05 6.80
N GLU A 393 -5.07 38.71 6.59
CA GLU A 393 -3.87 38.51 7.42
C GLU A 393 -4.07 38.96 8.87
N ILE A 394 -4.69 40.12 9.09
CA ILE A 394 -4.98 40.63 10.43
C ILE A 394 -5.94 39.68 11.16
N VAL A 395 -7.05 39.30 10.49
CA VAL A 395 -8.04 38.40 11.07
C VAL A 395 -7.40 37.06 11.44
N ILE A 396 -6.60 36.47 10.55
CA ILE A 396 -5.96 35.18 10.80
C ILE A 396 -4.93 35.26 11.92
N ARG A 397 -4.15 36.34 12.03
CA ARG A 397 -3.20 36.51 13.15
C ARG A 397 -3.89 36.57 14.51
N VAL A 398 -5.04 37.22 14.58
CA VAL A 398 -5.86 37.29 15.80
C VAL A 398 -6.46 35.92 16.09
N LEU A 399 -7.13 35.31 15.11
CA LEU A 399 -7.78 34.00 15.27
C LEU A 399 -6.80 32.88 15.58
N PHE A 400 -5.56 32.95 15.07
CA PHE A 400 -4.55 31.91 15.27
C PHE A 400 -4.32 31.61 16.75
N HIS A 401 -4.22 32.63 17.60
CA HIS A 401 -4.00 32.42 19.04
C HIS A 401 -5.20 31.75 19.71
N SER A 402 -6.42 32.18 19.37
CA SER A 402 -7.65 31.56 19.86
C SER A 402 -7.76 30.10 19.42
N VAL A 403 -7.40 29.80 18.17
CA VAL A 403 -7.40 28.43 17.61
C VAL A 403 -6.37 27.55 18.31
N MET A 404 -5.17 28.08 18.61
CA MET A 404 -4.16 27.35 19.39
C MET A 404 -4.62 27.08 20.83
N ILE A 405 -5.34 28.02 21.46
CA ILE A 405 -5.91 27.80 22.79
C ILE A 405 -6.98 26.71 22.74
N VAL A 406 -7.89 26.74 21.75
CA VAL A 406 -8.91 25.69 21.55
C VAL A 406 -8.25 24.34 21.27
N SER A 407 -7.18 24.31 20.48
CA SER A 407 -6.40 23.11 20.19
C SER A 407 -5.81 22.49 21.46
N LEU A 408 -5.21 23.30 22.35
CA LEU A 408 -4.70 22.84 23.64
C LEU A 408 -5.82 22.42 24.58
N TYR A 409 -6.95 23.14 24.58
CA TYR A 409 -8.13 22.75 25.35
C TYR A 409 -8.62 21.36 24.93
N LEU A 410 -8.77 21.09 23.63
CA LEU A 410 -9.21 19.79 23.14
C LEU A 410 -8.24 18.65 23.49
N LEU A 411 -6.93 18.94 23.50
CA LEU A 411 -5.91 18.00 23.95
C LEU A 411 -6.11 17.59 25.41
N PHE A 412 -6.24 18.56 26.33
CA PHE A 412 -6.38 18.26 27.76
C PHE A 412 -7.78 17.82 28.18
N ALA A 413 -8.82 18.28 27.47
CA ALA A 413 -10.20 17.91 27.75
C ALA A 413 -10.54 16.50 27.25
N GLY A 414 -9.78 15.95 26.30
CA GLY A 414 -10.07 14.70 25.58
C GLY A 414 -10.32 13.48 26.47
N HIS A 415 -9.73 13.44 27.66
CA HIS A 415 -9.92 12.34 28.60
C HIS A 415 -11.35 12.25 29.17
N ASN A 416 -12.07 13.36 29.19
CA ASN A 416 -13.40 13.46 29.82
C ASN A 416 -14.49 14.03 28.90
N LEU A 417 -14.09 14.78 27.88
CA LEU A 417 -14.97 15.43 26.90
C LEU A 417 -14.53 15.05 25.49
N PRO A 418 -15.37 15.27 24.47
CA PRO A 418 -14.99 15.01 23.09
C PRO A 418 -13.74 15.81 22.69
N GLY A 419 -12.73 15.14 22.13
CA GLY A 419 -11.41 15.73 21.90
C GLY A 419 -10.29 14.72 21.81
N GLY A 420 -9.11 15.08 22.33
CA GLY A 420 -7.90 14.23 22.36
C GLY A 420 -6.76 14.76 21.50
N GLY A 421 -5.65 14.02 21.46
CA GLY A 421 -4.42 14.41 20.76
C GLY A 421 -4.62 14.62 19.26
N PHE A 422 -5.43 13.78 18.60
CA PHE A 422 -5.72 13.91 17.17
C PHE A 422 -6.52 15.16 16.83
N ALA A 423 -7.68 15.35 17.48
CA ALA A 423 -8.54 16.50 17.24
C ALA A 423 -7.82 17.81 17.58
N GLY A 424 -7.14 17.87 18.73
CA GLY A 424 -6.32 19.01 19.11
C GLY A 424 -5.24 19.30 18.07
N GLY A 425 -4.52 18.27 17.61
CA GLY A 425 -3.45 18.39 16.63
C GLY A 425 -3.96 18.89 15.27
N LEU A 426 -5.12 18.41 14.81
CA LEU A 426 -5.75 18.88 13.57
C LEU A 426 -6.22 20.33 13.66
N VAL A 427 -6.76 20.77 14.82
CA VAL A 427 -7.14 22.18 15.03
C VAL A 427 -5.91 23.09 14.99
N ALA A 428 -4.80 22.70 15.63
CA ALA A 428 -3.53 23.43 15.52
C ALA A 428 -3.03 23.43 14.06
N GLY A 429 -3.10 22.29 13.38
CA GLY A 429 -2.81 22.16 11.96
C GLY A 429 -3.63 23.12 11.12
N LEU A 430 -4.93 23.24 11.35
CA LEU A 430 -5.81 24.20 10.67
C LEU A 430 -5.40 25.66 10.96
N GLY A 431 -4.96 25.95 12.19
CA GLY A 431 -4.32 27.23 12.53
C GLY A 431 -3.11 27.54 11.65
N LEU A 432 -2.23 26.56 11.43
CA LEU A 432 -1.08 26.67 10.53
C LEU A 432 -1.48 26.80 9.06
N VAL A 433 -2.51 26.07 8.64
CA VAL A 433 -3.10 26.17 7.31
C VAL A 433 -3.61 27.59 7.05
N MET A 434 -4.35 28.18 8.00
CA MET A 434 -4.82 29.56 7.89
C MET A 434 -3.65 30.54 7.74
N ARG A 435 -2.59 30.39 8.56
CA ARG A 435 -1.37 31.21 8.44
C ARG A 435 -0.72 31.08 7.07
N TYR A 436 -0.66 29.87 6.53
CA TYR A 436 -0.13 29.62 5.20
C TYR A 436 -0.98 30.28 4.10
N ILE A 437 -2.32 30.21 4.18
CA ILE A 437 -3.20 30.87 3.21
C ILE A 437 -3.06 32.40 3.27
N ALA A 438 -2.87 32.96 4.47
CA ALA A 438 -2.78 34.42 4.67
C ALA A 438 -1.52 35.06 4.06
N GLY A 439 -0.36 34.40 4.17
CA GLY A 439 0.92 35.01 3.77
C GLY A 439 1.99 34.01 3.32
N GLY A 440 1.56 32.85 2.83
CA GLY A 440 2.41 31.82 2.24
C GLY A 440 3.43 31.23 3.20
N ARG A 441 4.55 30.76 2.65
CA ARG A 441 5.65 30.13 3.41
C ARG A 441 6.25 31.00 4.52
N TRP A 442 6.20 32.32 4.38
CA TRP A 442 6.81 33.25 5.33
C TRP A 442 5.99 33.39 6.61
N GLU A 443 4.66 33.56 6.49
CA GLU A 443 3.75 33.54 7.65
C GLU A 443 3.77 32.19 8.35
N LEU A 444 3.81 31.09 7.58
CA LEU A 444 3.91 29.74 8.14
C LEU A 444 5.22 29.56 8.92
N GLY A 445 6.35 30.02 8.39
CA GLY A 445 7.65 29.95 9.06
C GLY A 445 7.74 30.80 10.32
N ALA A 446 7.03 31.94 10.36
CA ALA A 446 6.92 32.78 11.55
C ALA A 446 6.03 32.14 12.64
N ALA A 447 4.95 31.45 12.25
CA ALA A 447 4.03 30.78 13.17
C ALA A 447 4.61 29.46 13.73
N ALA A 448 5.34 28.70 12.91
CA ALA A 448 5.97 27.44 13.28
C ALA A 448 7.44 27.42 12.82
N PRO A 449 8.39 27.94 13.61
CA PRO A 449 9.80 28.01 13.23
C PRO A 449 10.55 26.68 13.33
N THR A 450 9.86 25.59 13.67
CA THR A 450 10.44 24.24 13.85
C THR A 450 10.42 23.43 12.55
N ASP A 451 11.26 22.40 12.49
CA ASP A 451 11.27 21.45 11.38
C ASP A 451 10.15 20.41 11.57
N ALA A 452 9.38 20.12 10.52
CA ALA A 452 8.26 19.18 10.59
C ALA A 452 8.71 17.78 11.00
N GLY A 453 9.85 17.30 10.46
CA GLY A 453 10.47 16.04 10.86
C GLY A 453 10.84 15.95 12.34
N ARG A 454 11.17 17.08 13.01
CA ARG A 454 11.42 17.08 14.46
C ARG A 454 10.15 16.90 15.27
N LEU A 455 9.03 17.50 14.83
CA LEU A 455 7.74 17.31 15.49
C LEU A 455 7.26 15.86 15.33
N LEU A 456 7.35 15.31 14.12
CA LEU A 456 7.04 13.90 13.84
C LEU A 456 7.90 12.96 14.69
N GLY A 457 9.23 13.15 14.69
CA GLY A 457 10.15 12.31 15.46
C GLY A 457 9.99 12.45 16.97
N ALA A 458 9.78 13.66 17.49
CA ALA A 458 9.55 13.89 18.91
C ALA A 458 8.22 13.29 19.38
N GLY A 459 7.15 13.47 18.59
CA GLY A 459 5.85 12.88 18.91
C GLY A 459 5.89 11.36 18.93
N MET A 460 6.54 10.74 17.93
CA MET A 460 6.76 9.30 17.91
C MET A 460 7.63 8.81 19.06
N ALA A 461 8.71 9.53 19.37
CA ALA A 461 9.57 9.19 20.51
C ALA A 461 8.79 9.22 21.83
N ILE A 462 7.93 10.22 22.03
CA ILE A 462 7.07 10.30 23.22
C ILE A 462 6.10 9.10 23.26
N ALA A 463 5.43 8.79 22.15
CA ALA A 463 4.51 7.65 22.08
C ALA A 463 5.20 6.31 22.39
N VAL A 464 6.40 6.09 21.82
CA VAL A 464 7.21 4.89 22.09
C VAL A 464 7.70 4.85 23.54
N LEU A 465 8.11 5.99 24.10
CA LEU A 465 8.51 6.06 25.51
C LEU A 465 7.34 5.72 26.43
N CYS A 466 6.11 6.15 26.13
CA CYS A 466 4.93 5.73 26.90
C CYS A 466 4.70 4.21 26.88
N ALA A 467 5.09 3.52 25.80
CA ALA A 467 5.04 2.05 25.76
C ALA A 467 6.20 1.39 26.51
N LEU A 468 7.42 1.94 26.40
CA LEU A 468 8.64 1.35 26.94
C LEU A 468 8.85 1.60 28.44
N VAL A 469 8.48 2.78 28.94
CA VAL A 469 8.76 3.17 30.33
C VAL A 469 8.07 2.23 31.33
N PRO A 470 6.78 1.87 31.20
CA PRO A 470 6.14 0.90 32.11
C PRO A 470 6.86 -0.46 32.17
N LEU A 471 7.38 -0.95 31.03
CA LEU A 471 8.11 -2.21 30.95
C LEU A 471 9.36 -2.22 31.84
N LEU A 472 10.05 -1.08 31.97
CA LEU A 472 11.25 -0.96 32.82
C LEU A 472 10.95 -1.16 34.31
N PHE A 473 9.69 -1.01 34.71
CA PHE A 473 9.22 -1.20 36.08
C PHE A 473 8.41 -2.50 36.26
N GLY A 474 8.39 -3.39 35.25
CA GLY A 474 7.69 -4.68 35.32
C GLY A 474 6.19 -4.61 35.02
N PHE A 475 5.69 -3.48 34.51
CA PHE A 475 4.31 -3.30 34.07
C PHE A 475 4.09 -3.69 32.61
N ALA A 476 2.83 -3.79 32.19
CA ALA A 476 2.48 -4.05 30.79
C ALA A 476 2.82 -2.83 29.90
N PRO A 477 3.14 -3.02 28.61
CA PRO A 477 3.39 -1.90 27.71
C PRO A 477 2.14 -1.03 27.59
N LEU A 478 2.33 0.29 27.50
CA LEU A 478 1.26 1.30 27.43
C LEU A 478 0.35 1.38 28.67
N GLN A 479 0.70 0.72 29.77
CA GLN A 479 -0.04 0.85 31.02
C GLN A 479 0.01 2.30 31.52
N SER A 480 -1.16 2.91 31.74
CA SER A 480 -1.29 4.26 32.26
C SER A 480 -1.32 4.28 33.79
N PHE A 481 -1.04 5.45 34.35
CA PHE A 481 -1.06 5.72 35.79
C PHE A 481 -1.72 7.06 36.05
N THR A 482 -2.38 7.17 37.20
CA THR A 482 -3.03 8.40 37.65
C THR A 482 -2.26 9.05 38.77
N PHE A 483 -2.22 10.37 38.73
CA PHE A 483 -1.71 11.23 39.78
C PHE A 483 -2.81 12.21 40.17
N GLU A 484 -3.20 12.18 41.43
CA GLU A 484 -4.23 13.05 42.00
C GLU A 484 -3.66 13.88 43.14
N GLY A 485 -4.22 15.08 43.36
CA GLY A 485 -3.85 15.93 44.48
C GLY A 485 -4.73 17.16 44.62
N GLU A 486 -4.53 17.91 45.71
CA GLU A 486 -5.26 19.14 45.97
C GLU A 486 -4.32 20.35 45.90
N LEU A 487 -4.65 21.32 45.03
CA LEU A 487 -3.93 22.59 44.91
C LEU A 487 -4.73 23.71 45.59
N PRO A 488 -4.10 24.54 46.45
CA PRO A 488 -4.79 25.53 47.29
C PRO A 488 -5.49 26.68 46.55
N LEU A 489 -5.50 26.70 45.21
CA LEU A 489 -6.27 27.64 44.38
C LEU A 489 -7.10 27.00 43.26
N ILE A 490 -6.84 25.74 42.90
CA ILE A 490 -7.38 25.09 41.70
C ILE A 490 -8.39 23.98 42.08
N GLY A 491 -8.32 23.49 43.32
CA GLY A 491 -9.12 22.35 43.79
C GLY A 491 -8.42 21.02 43.50
N HIS A 492 -9.21 19.95 43.43
CA HIS A 492 -8.75 18.61 43.07
C HIS A 492 -8.29 18.59 41.61
N TRP A 493 -7.07 18.12 41.36
CA TRP A 493 -6.57 17.86 40.01
C TRP A 493 -6.28 16.37 39.85
N GLU A 494 -6.55 15.87 38.65
CA GLU A 494 -6.31 14.50 38.25
C GLU A 494 -5.55 14.52 36.93
N PHE A 495 -4.42 13.82 36.88
CA PHE A 495 -3.57 13.72 35.70
C PHE A 495 -3.27 12.26 35.39
N VAL A 496 -3.62 11.85 34.19
CA VAL A 496 -3.39 10.49 33.70
C VAL A 496 -2.22 10.51 32.73
N THR A 497 -1.27 9.58 32.87
CA THR A 497 -0.08 9.51 31.99
C THR A 497 -0.43 9.25 30.52
N SER A 498 -1.62 8.72 30.22
CA SER A 498 -2.15 8.62 28.86
C SER A 498 -2.24 9.98 28.14
N THR A 499 -2.35 11.08 28.89
CA THR A 499 -2.27 12.45 28.34
C THR A 499 -0.90 12.72 27.68
N ILE A 500 0.18 12.10 28.16
CA ILE A 500 1.53 12.24 27.57
C ILE A 500 1.58 11.52 26.21
N PHE A 501 0.93 10.37 26.10
CA PHE A 501 0.76 9.69 24.82
C PHE A 501 -0.04 10.54 23.83
N ASP A 502 -1.13 11.17 24.29
CA ASP A 502 -1.92 12.15 23.52
C ASP A 502 -1.10 13.38 23.07
N ILE A 503 -0.15 13.86 23.89
CA ILE A 503 0.81 14.91 23.47
C ILE A 503 1.72 14.39 22.35
N GLY A 504 2.15 13.13 22.40
CA GLY A 504 2.88 12.49 21.31
C GLY A 504 2.08 12.49 20.00
N VAL A 505 0.83 12.04 20.06
CA VAL A 505 -0.14 12.07 18.94
C VAL A 505 -0.28 13.49 18.38
N TYR A 506 -0.54 14.45 19.25
CA TYR A 506 -0.71 15.87 18.92
C TYR A 506 0.46 16.43 18.11
N LEU A 507 1.69 16.16 18.54
CA LEU A 507 2.90 16.61 17.86
C LEU A 507 3.08 15.96 16.48
N VAL A 508 2.76 14.67 16.35
CA VAL A 508 2.81 13.97 15.05
C VAL A 508 1.81 14.59 14.09
N VAL A 509 0.57 14.84 14.52
CA VAL A 509 -0.47 15.41 13.65
C VAL A 509 -0.11 16.83 13.19
N ILE A 510 0.40 17.68 14.09
CA ILE A 510 0.89 19.01 13.70
C ILE A 510 2.07 18.90 12.73
N GLY A 511 3.02 17.99 13.03
CA GLY A 511 4.16 17.70 12.17
C GLY A 511 3.73 17.32 10.76
N LEU A 512 2.74 16.42 10.63
CA LEU A 512 2.17 15.98 9.35
C LEU A 512 1.58 17.16 8.57
N VAL A 513 0.71 17.97 9.19
CA VAL A 513 0.09 19.11 8.50
C VAL A 513 1.15 20.12 8.06
N LEU A 514 2.13 20.40 8.92
CA LEU A 514 3.23 21.30 8.60
C LEU A 514 4.09 20.78 7.44
N ASP A 515 4.36 19.48 7.41
CA ASP A 515 5.13 18.83 6.35
C ASP A 515 4.41 18.87 5.01
N VAL A 516 3.12 18.56 5.00
CA VAL A 516 2.26 18.62 3.80
C VAL A 516 2.19 20.05 3.26
N LEU A 517 1.98 21.05 4.13
CA LEU A 517 1.95 22.46 3.73
C LEU A 517 3.29 22.94 3.16
N ARG A 518 4.42 22.52 3.75
CA ARG A 518 5.74 22.92 3.26
C ARG A 518 6.11 22.22 1.96
N SER A 519 5.88 20.92 1.85
CA SER A 519 6.20 20.15 0.64
C SER A 519 5.35 20.59 -0.56
N LEU A 520 4.03 20.67 -0.39
CA LEU A 520 3.14 21.07 -1.47
C LEU A 520 3.16 22.58 -1.69
N GLY A 521 3.29 23.38 -0.64
CA GLY A 521 3.31 24.84 -0.75
C GLY A 521 4.59 25.39 -1.37
N ALA A 522 5.76 24.89 -0.93
CA ALA A 522 7.05 25.40 -1.41
C ALA A 522 7.23 25.23 -2.92
N GLU A 523 6.70 24.14 -3.49
CA GLU A 523 6.83 23.88 -4.92
C GLU A 523 5.78 24.67 -5.75
N VAL A 524 4.62 25.06 -5.18
CA VAL A 524 3.74 26.08 -5.80
C VAL A 524 4.43 27.45 -5.85
N ASP A 525 5.09 27.83 -4.75
CA ASP A 525 5.82 29.10 -4.65
C ASP A 525 7.07 29.14 -5.54
N ARG A 526 7.73 28.00 -5.79
CA ARG A 526 8.92 27.91 -6.65
C ARG A 526 8.59 28.18 -8.13
N GLN A 527 7.50 27.59 -8.63
CA GLN A 527 7.12 27.72 -10.03
C GLN A 527 6.50 29.08 -10.36
N SER A 528 5.76 29.70 -9.42
CA SER A 528 5.27 31.08 -9.59
C SER A 528 6.39 32.14 -9.63
N GLN A 529 7.62 31.77 -9.25
CA GLN A 529 8.81 32.62 -9.30
C GLN A 529 9.66 32.38 -10.57
N LEU A 530 9.32 31.41 -11.41
CA LEU A 530 9.95 31.24 -12.72
C LEU A 530 9.33 32.28 -13.67
N PRO A 531 10.14 33.11 -14.36
CA PRO A 531 9.64 34.07 -15.34
C PRO A 531 8.89 33.33 -16.47
N GLU A 532 7.69 33.79 -16.81
CA GLU A 532 6.87 33.29 -17.94
C GLU A 532 7.60 33.39 -19.30
N ASP A 533 8.72 34.10 -19.38
CA ASP A 533 9.50 34.32 -20.62
C ASP A 533 10.33 33.09 -21.09
N ALA A 534 10.37 31.99 -20.33
CA ALA A 534 11.12 30.80 -20.73
C ALA A 534 10.35 29.85 -21.68
N GLU A 535 9.03 30.02 -21.85
CA GLU A 535 8.20 29.16 -22.71
C GLU A 535 8.13 29.59 -24.19
N VAL A 536 8.78 30.69 -24.59
CA VAL A 536 8.73 31.18 -25.99
C VAL A 536 9.92 30.73 -26.86
N VAL A 537 10.89 29.97 -26.33
CA VAL A 537 12.00 29.43 -27.13
C VAL A 537 11.93 27.90 -27.21
N GLN A 538 10.84 27.37 -27.72
CA GLN A 538 10.76 26.05 -28.37
C GLN A 538 9.34 25.86 -28.95
N SER A 539 9.04 26.60 -30.01
CA SER A 539 7.96 26.28 -30.96
C SER A 539 8.55 26.19 -32.36
#